data_AF-A0A2T9Z6M2-F1
#
_entry.id   AF-A0A2T9Z6M2-F1
#
_cell.length_a   1.000
_cell.length_b   1.000
_cell.length_c   1.000
_cell.angle_alpha   90.00
_cell.angle_beta   90.00
_cell.angle_gamma   90.00
#
_symmetry.space_group_name_H-M   'P 1'
#
loop_
_entity.id
_entity.type
_entity.pdbx_description
1 polymer ?
#
loop_
_entity_poly.entity_id
_entity_poly.type
_entity_poly.pdbx_seq_one_letter_code
_entity_poly.pdbx_strand_id
1 'polypeptide(L)'
;MSDPDKKKPEKIAIIGSEISGMFSAWALTMFSNHSVTLYEKSNELFNYASTVDFLPPGIPENCTIDFLPETRIPVDVKPLSFNQRDTPNLDRAIDFLRAETQNTKVDVGMSKWSFGNSVTHEILKNDKSPLGFGIDPKQIWIVDQNGNLTCTQTSISQPIDSTTGFVAESSPASSSSMKNPANLENLLISTLPPSLKQIVGSCVKIIGSPNEKLELNGPVRSKTAEFAQTSDSQLPIIEYLRKKKYSQYFFETIIKPALLSSLAALGSADIAQTKTWVVFQVLKQKANLFPFYYRNDRVIKGGSRRLLTIFKESLLNVKLNTEIVKIIKHYDSNNVECGVTLIDSNNNSERFDRVIIGVSLDSVPKILAEPLPADKADILSSFKYVESKYILHADSMLMPVNQRSWSAINSIEATIDGKTRNCVTIWGNKLMNIDLLCHGYVFVSINPVVEPNSRMVVTSAKTRNVDLTIKDADIFHKDGLLDSESVKFIGSWFGLGTLEDGCYSGLSKAVELGANLPFELAKPQLLGGSKSVNPIFAKAFAVYIFIVFPILEIIDKLKYVIIVAIIAAL
;
A
#
# COMPACT_ATOMS: atom_id res chain seq x y z
N MET A 1 -2.99 -20.56 47.03
CA MET A 1 -2.24 -19.30 46.82
C MET A 1 -2.60 -18.80 45.43
N SER A 2 -3.36 -17.70 45.35
CA SER A 2 -3.61 -17.00 44.08
C SER A 2 -2.33 -16.29 43.67
N ASP A 3 -1.87 -16.56 42.46
CA ASP A 3 -0.75 -15.88 41.82
C ASP A 3 -1.00 -14.36 41.82
N PRO A 4 -0.17 -13.55 42.52
CA PRO A 4 -0.39 -12.11 42.68
C PRO A 4 -0.29 -11.32 41.37
N ASP A 5 0.30 -11.91 40.31
CA ASP A 5 0.40 -11.28 38.99
C ASP A 5 -0.82 -11.54 38.09
N LYS A 6 -1.75 -12.41 38.51
CA LYS A 6 -2.90 -12.79 37.70
C LYS A 6 -4.05 -11.81 37.92
N LYS A 7 -4.22 -10.85 36.99
CA LYS A 7 -5.37 -9.92 36.96
C LYS A 7 -6.69 -10.70 37.11
N LYS A 8 -7.60 -10.19 37.93
CA LYS A 8 -8.91 -10.81 38.14
C LYS A 8 -9.71 -10.81 36.82
N PRO A 9 -10.56 -11.83 36.58
CA PRO A 9 -11.50 -11.81 35.47
C PRO A 9 -12.40 -10.56 35.50
N GLU A 10 -12.26 -9.72 34.49
CA GLU A 10 -13.10 -8.53 34.22
C GLU A 10 -14.12 -8.81 33.10
N LYS A 11 -15.22 -8.07 33.11
CA LYS A 11 -16.20 -7.98 32.03
C LYS A 11 -15.85 -6.81 31.11
N ILE A 12 -15.51 -7.11 29.86
CA ILE A 12 -14.96 -6.15 28.89
C ILE A 12 -15.92 -5.99 27.71
N ALA A 13 -16.25 -4.75 27.37
CA ALA A 13 -16.94 -4.44 26.13
C ALA A 13 -15.96 -3.99 25.04
N ILE A 14 -16.23 -4.32 23.80
CA ILE A 14 -15.50 -3.84 22.62
C ILE A 14 -16.51 -3.22 21.67
N ILE A 15 -16.27 -2.00 21.22
CA ILE A 15 -17.16 -1.26 20.31
C ILE A 15 -16.49 -1.14 18.94
N GLY A 16 -17.13 -1.73 17.92
CA GLY A 16 -16.65 -1.75 16.54
C GLY A 16 -15.94 -3.07 16.18
N SER A 17 -16.31 -3.65 15.04
CA SER A 17 -15.81 -4.96 14.59
C SER A 17 -14.85 -4.88 13.39
N GLU A 18 -14.16 -3.76 13.19
CA GLU A 18 -13.05 -3.70 12.24
C GLU A 18 -11.86 -4.56 12.71
N ILE A 19 -10.75 -4.54 11.95
CA ILE A 19 -9.58 -5.40 12.21
C ILE A 19 -9.06 -5.29 13.65
N SER A 20 -8.98 -4.08 14.21
CA SER A 20 -8.54 -3.86 15.59
C SER A 20 -9.50 -4.48 16.60
N GLY A 21 -10.81 -4.24 16.45
CA GLY A 21 -11.84 -4.78 17.33
C GLY A 21 -11.89 -6.30 17.29
N MET A 22 -11.81 -6.90 16.10
CA MET A 22 -11.80 -8.35 15.93
C MET A 22 -10.61 -9.02 16.59
N PHE A 23 -9.39 -8.53 16.35
CA PHE A 23 -8.21 -9.11 16.96
C PHE A 23 -8.16 -8.89 18.48
N SER A 24 -8.66 -7.75 18.98
CA SER A 24 -8.80 -7.52 20.42
C SER A 24 -9.78 -8.51 21.05
N ALA A 25 -10.96 -8.67 20.44
CA ALA A 25 -12.00 -9.58 20.92
C ALA A 25 -11.53 -11.04 20.92
N TRP A 26 -10.90 -11.47 19.82
CA TRP A 26 -10.31 -12.79 19.71
C TRP A 26 -9.24 -13.03 20.76
N ALA A 27 -8.31 -12.10 20.93
CA ALA A 27 -7.21 -12.25 21.87
C ALA A 27 -7.70 -12.35 23.32
N LEU A 28 -8.62 -11.49 23.73
CA LEU A 28 -9.21 -11.53 25.06
C LEU A 28 -10.04 -12.81 25.26
N THR A 29 -10.84 -13.21 24.28
CA THR A 29 -11.70 -14.40 24.41
C THR A 29 -10.88 -15.70 24.49
N MET A 30 -9.81 -15.81 23.69
CA MET A 30 -9.05 -17.06 23.56
C MET A 30 -7.89 -17.18 24.56
N PHE A 31 -7.32 -16.07 25.01
CA PHE A 31 -6.07 -16.07 25.78
C PHE A 31 -6.18 -15.35 27.13
N SER A 32 -7.39 -15.14 27.63
CA SER A 32 -7.64 -14.61 28.96
C SER A 32 -8.86 -15.28 29.60
N ASN A 33 -9.15 -14.92 30.85
CA ASN A 33 -10.35 -15.37 31.55
C ASN A 33 -11.47 -14.31 31.56
N HIS A 34 -11.34 -13.26 30.75
CA HIS A 34 -12.31 -12.16 30.69
C HIS A 34 -13.62 -12.58 30.03
N SER A 35 -14.71 -11.93 30.43
CA SER A 35 -16.00 -12.02 29.74
C SER A 35 -16.08 -10.89 28.71
N VAL A 36 -16.02 -11.21 27.42
CA VAL A 36 -15.93 -10.23 26.34
C VAL A 36 -17.26 -10.12 25.61
N THR A 37 -17.73 -8.89 25.40
CA THR A 37 -18.90 -8.60 24.56
C THR A 37 -18.50 -7.63 23.45
N LEU A 38 -18.71 -8.03 22.20
CA LEU A 38 -18.45 -7.18 21.04
C LEU A 38 -19.75 -6.55 20.53
N TYR A 39 -19.75 -5.24 20.35
CA TYR A 39 -20.85 -4.46 19.79
C TYR A 39 -20.51 -3.98 18.38
N GLU A 40 -21.43 -4.22 17.45
CA GLU A 40 -21.34 -3.78 16.06
C GLU A 40 -22.67 -3.12 15.66
N LYS A 41 -22.58 -1.92 15.07
CA LYS A 41 -23.77 -1.17 14.62
C LYS A 41 -24.41 -1.82 13.40
N SER A 42 -23.61 -2.47 12.56
CA SER A 42 -24.04 -3.16 11.35
C SER A 42 -24.67 -4.52 11.66
N ASN A 43 -25.37 -5.07 10.67
CA ASN A 43 -25.84 -6.46 10.69
C ASN A 43 -24.73 -7.47 10.36
N GLU A 44 -23.51 -7.01 10.06
CA GLU A 44 -22.37 -7.84 9.69
C GLU A 44 -21.09 -7.40 10.43
N LEU A 45 -20.25 -8.37 10.78
CA LEU A 45 -18.92 -8.14 11.34
C LEU A 45 -17.91 -7.81 10.23
N PHE A 46 -16.80 -7.15 10.60
CA PHE A 46 -15.63 -6.97 9.73
C PHE A 46 -15.97 -6.35 8.37
N ASN A 47 -16.67 -5.21 8.42
CA ASN A 47 -17.06 -4.43 7.24
C ASN A 47 -15.87 -3.78 6.50
N TYR A 48 -14.63 -4.16 6.81
CA TYR A 48 -13.44 -3.63 6.16
C TYR A 48 -13.34 -4.10 4.70
N ALA A 49 -13.34 -5.42 4.49
CA ALA A 49 -13.04 -6.02 3.19
C ALA A 49 -14.25 -6.19 2.27
N SER A 50 -15.46 -6.24 2.85
CA SER A 50 -16.74 -6.40 2.14
C SER A 50 -16.67 -7.47 1.04
N THR A 51 -16.28 -8.70 1.40
CA THR A 51 -16.17 -9.80 0.44
C THR A 51 -17.52 -10.07 -0.22
N VAL A 52 -17.55 -10.02 -1.54
CA VAL A 52 -18.76 -10.30 -2.32
C VAL A 52 -18.60 -11.54 -3.17
N ASP A 53 -19.70 -12.25 -3.40
CA ASP A 53 -19.76 -13.38 -4.30
C ASP A 53 -19.80 -12.86 -5.75
N PHE A 54 -18.61 -12.65 -6.30
CA PHE A 54 -18.41 -12.14 -7.65
C PHE A 54 -18.92 -13.16 -8.66
N LEU A 55 -19.82 -12.70 -9.53
CA LEU A 55 -20.26 -13.41 -10.71
C LEU A 55 -19.68 -12.67 -11.92
N PRO A 56 -19.03 -13.39 -12.87
CA PRO A 56 -18.55 -12.78 -14.10
C PRO A 56 -19.67 -12.03 -14.83
N PRO A 57 -19.47 -10.76 -15.23
CA PRO A 57 -20.51 -10.00 -15.93
C PRO A 57 -20.98 -10.71 -17.21
N GLY A 58 -22.29 -10.79 -17.39
CA GLY A 58 -22.92 -11.49 -18.52
C GLY A 58 -23.41 -12.91 -18.21
N ILE A 59 -23.06 -13.47 -17.04
CA ILE A 59 -23.69 -14.70 -16.54
C ILE A 59 -24.98 -14.34 -15.78
N PRO A 60 -26.15 -14.94 -16.10
CA PRO A 60 -27.38 -14.70 -15.36
C PRO A 60 -27.25 -15.09 -13.87
N GLU A 61 -27.85 -14.33 -12.96
CA GLU A 61 -27.76 -14.60 -11.51
C GLU A 61 -28.24 -16.00 -11.10
N ASN A 62 -29.19 -16.56 -11.85
CA ASN A 62 -29.82 -17.87 -11.63
C ASN A 62 -29.18 -19.00 -12.45
N CYS A 63 -27.99 -18.77 -13.03
CA CYS A 63 -27.32 -19.77 -13.85
C CYS A 63 -26.64 -20.82 -12.95
N THR A 64 -27.31 -21.96 -12.72
CA THR A 64 -26.73 -23.16 -12.09
C THR A 64 -26.24 -24.10 -13.18
N ILE A 65 -25.07 -23.82 -13.76
CA ILE A 65 -24.44 -24.77 -14.69
C ILE A 65 -23.51 -25.65 -13.86
N ASP A 66 -23.90 -26.91 -13.65
CA ASP A 66 -23.19 -27.91 -12.85
C ASP A 66 -21.77 -28.25 -13.38
N PHE A 67 -21.41 -27.82 -14.59
CA PHE A 67 -20.14 -28.11 -15.25
C PHE A 67 -19.14 -26.95 -15.25
N LEU A 68 -19.52 -25.77 -14.73
CA LEU A 68 -18.57 -24.67 -14.52
C LEU A 68 -17.97 -24.81 -13.11
N PRO A 69 -16.66 -24.55 -12.92
CA PRO A 69 -16.12 -24.36 -11.56
C PRO A 69 -16.95 -23.29 -10.84
N GLU A 70 -17.00 -23.34 -9.49
CA GLU A 70 -17.82 -22.45 -8.64
C GLU A 70 -18.06 -21.09 -9.29
N THR A 71 -19.25 -20.92 -9.91
CA THR A 71 -19.53 -19.78 -10.80
C THR A 71 -19.44 -18.44 -10.06
N ARG A 72 -19.60 -18.50 -8.74
CA ARG A 72 -19.42 -17.40 -7.82
C ARG A 72 -18.17 -17.64 -6.99
N ILE A 73 -17.30 -16.64 -6.98
CA ILE A 73 -16.10 -16.66 -6.15
C ILE A 73 -16.13 -15.50 -5.15
N PRO A 74 -15.65 -15.73 -3.93
CA PRO A 74 -15.53 -14.66 -2.95
C PRO A 74 -14.39 -13.72 -3.33
N VAL A 75 -14.72 -12.44 -3.54
CA VAL A 75 -13.77 -11.39 -3.92
C VAL A 75 -13.81 -10.26 -2.89
N ASP A 76 -12.66 -9.95 -2.32
CA ASP A 76 -12.52 -8.82 -1.40
C ASP A 76 -12.55 -7.50 -2.19
N VAL A 77 -13.52 -6.63 -1.87
CA VAL A 77 -13.59 -5.27 -2.44
C VAL A 77 -12.45 -4.40 -1.89
N LYS A 78 -11.95 -4.69 -0.69
CA LYS A 78 -10.69 -4.14 -0.18
C LYS A 78 -9.72 -5.29 0.09
N PRO A 79 -8.90 -5.69 -0.90
CA PRO A 79 -8.04 -6.86 -0.80
C PRO A 79 -7.08 -6.78 0.39
N LEU A 80 -7.03 -7.88 1.15
CA LEU A 80 -6.15 -8.04 2.29
C LEU A 80 -4.94 -8.88 1.88
N SER A 81 -3.79 -8.22 1.69
CA SER A 81 -2.51 -8.86 1.41
C SER A 81 -1.50 -8.56 2.52
N PHE A 82 -0.79 -9.58 3.00
CA PHE A 82 0.07 -9.49 4.17
C PHE A 82 1.33 -10.34 3.99
N ASN A 83 2.37 -10.02 4.74
CA ASN A 83 3.60 -10.81 4.79
C ASN A 83 4.34 -10.60 6.11
N GLN A 84 5.24 -11.53 6.45
CA GLN A 84 5.99 -11.52 7.70
C GLN A 84 6.86 -10.25 7.90
N ARG A 85 7.31 -9.62 6.81
CA ARG A 85 8.22 -8.47 6.87
C ARG A 85 7.48 -7.17 7.18
N ASP A 86 6.38 -6.93 6.49
CA ASP A 86 5.69 -5.65 6.47
C ASP A 86 4.48 -5.64 7.43
N THR A 87 3.90 -6.81 7.69
CA THR A 87 2.76 -7.00 8.59
C THR A 87 3.00 -8.19 9.54
N PRO A 88 4.05 -8.14 10.39
CA PRO A 88 4.47 -9.28 11.21
C PRO A 88 3.42 -9.76 12.22
N ASN A 89 2.65 -8.85 12.84
CA ASN A 89 1.63 -9.26 13.80
C ASN A 89 0.43 -9.88 13.09
N LEU A 90 0.00 -9.27 11.98
CA LEU A 90 -1.10 -9.80 11.18
C LEU A 90 -0.77 -11.19 10.62
N ASP A 91 0.42 -11.37 10.06
CA ASP A 91 0.89 -12.66 9.52
C ASP A 91 0.89 -13.75 10.59
N ARG A 92 1.47 -13.47 11.77
CA ARG A 92 1.45 -14.39 12.92
C ARG A 92 0.02 -14.69 13.39
N ALA A 93 -0.80 -13.66 13.56
CA ALA A 93 -2.15 -13.84 14.06
C ALA A 93 -2.99 -14.69 13.09
N ILE A 94 -2.83 -14.50 11.77
CA ILE A 94 -3.47 -15.33 10.75
C ILE A 94 -2.98 -16.78 10.81
N ASP A 95 -1.67 -17.02 11.00
CA ASP A 95 -1.14 -18.37 11.16
C ASP A 95 -1.74 -19.07 12.39
N PHE A 96 -1.91 -18.35 13.51
CA PHE A 96 -2.54 -18.90 14.71
C PHE A 96 -4.05 -19.13 14.56
N LEU A 97 -4.75 -18.30 13.78
CA LEU A 97 -6.14 -18.55 13.38
C LEU A 97 -6.27 -19.75 12.44
N ARG A 98 -5.15 -20.27 11.91
CA ARG A 98 -5.10 -21.38 10.95
C ARG A 98 -5.95 -21.11 9.71
N ALA A 99 -6.06 -19.85 9.31
CA ALA A 99 -6.74 -19.51 8.07
C ALA A 99 -5.92 -20.03 6.89
N GLU A 100 -6.58 -20.64 5.90
CA GLU A 100 -5.90 -21.09 4.70
C GLU A 100 -5.45 -19.88 3.87
N THR A 101 -4.19 -19.87 3.45
CA THR A 101 -3.59 -18.76 2.71
C THR A 101 -2.91 -19.24 1.45
N GLN A 102 -2.77 -18.37 0.48
CA GLN A 102 -2.03 -18.62 -0.75
C GLN A 102 -1.04 -17.49 -1.01
N ASN A 103 0.11 -17.84 -1.59
CA ASN A 103 1.13 -16.87 -1.96
C ASN A 103 0.72 -16.11 -3.24
N THR A 104 1.05 -14.83 -3.30
CA THR A 104 0.88 -13.97 -4.47
C THR A 104 2.10 -13.07 -4.65
N LYS A 105 2.32 -12.63 -5.88
CA LYS A 105 3.37 -11.68 -6.23
C LYS A 105 2.74 -10.33 -6.52
N VAL A 106 3.12 -9.34 -5.73
CA VAL A 106 2.63 -7.97 -5.89
C VAL A 106 3.71 -7.14 -6.57
N ASP A 107 3.41 -6.71 -7.79
CA ASP A 107 4.13 -5.67 -8.51
C ASP A 107 3.21 -4.47 -8.74
N VAL A 108 3.83 -3.33 -9.06
CA VAL A 108 3.14 -2.07 -9.26
C VAL A 108 3.44 -1.47 -10.63
N GLY A 109 2.44 -0.87 -11.25
CA GLY A 109 2.52 -0.20 -12.56
C GLY A 109 1.92 1.20 -12.46
N MET A 110 2.23 2.06 -13.42
CA MET A 110 1.71 3.42 -13.49
C MET A 110 1.40 3.84 -14.92
N SER A 111 0.35 4.61 -15.12
CA SER A 111 0.03 5.28 -16.39
C SER A 111 -0.23 6.77 -16.14
N LYS A 112 0.09 7.61 -17.12
CA LYS A 112 -0.22 9.05 -17.09
C LYS A 112 -1.31 9.36 -18.10
N TRP A 113 -2.40 9.97 -17.66
CA TRP A 113 -3.57 10.29 -18.47
C TRP A 113 -3.76 11.80 -18.55
N SER A 114 -4.13 12.29 -19.73
CA SER A 114 -4.52 13.69 -19.93
C SER A 114 -5.83 13.75 -20.72
N PHE A 115 -6.77 14.56 -20.24
CA PHE A 115 -8.06 14.80 -20.88
C PHE A 115 -8.04 16.16 -21.57
N GLY A 116 -8.43 16.22 -22.84
CA GLY A 116 -8.46 17.48 -23.60
C GLY A 116 -9.41 17.44 -24.79
N ASN A 117 -9.82 18.62 -25.27
CA ASN A 117 -10.69 18.79 -26.45
C ASN A 117 -9.90 18.79 -27.78
N SER A 118 -8.58 18.64 -27.74
CA SER A 118 -7.72 18.60 -28.93
C SER A 118 -6.49 17.72 -28.71
N VAL A 119 -6.13 16.97 -29.75
CA VAL A 119 -4.92 16.14 -29.78
C VAL A 119 -3.72 17.07 -29.86
N THR A 120 -3.02 17.26 -28.75
CA THR A 120 -1.62 17.73 -28.81
C THR A 120 -0.74 16.52 -28.99
N HIS A 121 -0.21 16.34 -30.20
CA HIS A 121 0.79 15.33 -30.51
C HIS A 121 2.10 15.64 -29.78
N GLU A 122 2.25 15.18 -28.54
CA GLU A 122 3.55 14.97 -27.93
C GLU A 122 3.94 13.50 -28.06
N ILE A 123 5.03 13.26 -28.80
CA ILE A 123 5.62 11.93 -28.99
C ILE A 123 6.35 11.56 -27.69
N LEU A 124 5.75 10.70 -26.87
CA LEU A 124 6.46 10.01 -25.79
C LEU A 124 6.69 8.56 -26.22
N LYS A 125 7.98 8.19 -26.34
CA LYS A 125 8.41 6.85 -26.74
C LYS A 125 7.87 5.79 -25.78
N ASN A 126 7.51 4.64 -26.36
CA ASN A 126 7.27 3.38 -25.65
C ASN A 126 8.53 2.96 -24.89
N ASP A 127 8.65 3.36 -23.63
CA ASP A 127 9.63 2.79 -22.74
C ASP A 127 8.91 2.28 -21.51
N LYS A 128 8.94 0.96 -21.29
CA LYS A 128 8.82 0.43 -19.92
C LYS A 128 9.77 1.24 -19.06
N SER A 129 9.36 1.60 -17.84
CA SER A 129 10.33 2.24 -16.97
C SER A 129 11.58 1.35 -16.89
N PRO A 130 12.78 1.95 -16.94
CA PRO A 130 14.07 1.33 -16.64
C PRO A 130 14.12 0.40 -15.42
N LEU A 131 13.09 0.52 -14.62
CA LEU A 131 12.95 0.13 -13.26
C LEU A 131 11.79 -0.84 -13.09
N GLY A 132 11.42 -1.64 -14.10
CA GLY A 132 10.45 -2.74 -13.95
C GLY A 132 9.04 -2.37 -13.45
N PHE A 133 8.76 -1.09 -13.16
CA PHE A 133 7.42 -0.54 -13.15
C PHE A 133 6.94 -0.55 -14.61
N GLY A 134 5.77 -1.15 -14.86
CA GLY A 134 5.06 -0.95 -16.11
C GLY A 134 4.64 0.51 -16.18
N ILE A 135 5.43 1.35 -16.84
CA ILE A 135 5.02 2.71 -17.21
C ILE A 135 4.54 2.63 -18.66
N ASP A 136 3.25 2.84 -18.87
CA ASP A 136 2.68 3.02 -20.22
C ASP A 136 2.85 4.51 -20.58
N PRO A 137 3.32 4.89 -21.80
CA PRO A 137 3.46 6.28 -22.19
C PRO A 137 2.14 7.06 -22.03
N LYS A 138 2.25 8.40 -21.98
CA LYS A 138 1.12 9.33 -21.80
C LYS A 138 -0.05 8.93 -22.71
N GLN A 139 -1.13 8.44 -22.09
CA GLN A 139 -2.36 8.12 -22.78
C GLN A 139 -3.18 9.40 -22.90
N ILE A 140 -3.46 9.81 -24.12
CA ILE A 140 -4.33 10.95 -24.40
C ILE A 140 -5.73 10.39 -24.63
N TRP A 141 -6.63 10.73 -23.72
CA TRP A 141 -8.03 10.34 -23.77
C TRP A 141 -8.86 11.52 -24.28
N ILE A 142 -9.60 11.29 -25.35
CA ILE A 142 -10.51 12.25 -25.98
C ILE A 142 -11.93 11.83 -25.62
N VAL A 143 -12.70 12.77 -25.08
CA VAL A 143 -14.13 12.60 -24.84
C VAL A 143 -14.87 13.17 -26.04
N ASP A 144 -15.63 12.34 -26.76
CA ASP A 144 -16.46 12.81 -27.88
C ASP A 144 -17.72 13.56 -27.38
N GLN A 145 -18.47 14.17 -28.31
CA GLN A 145 -19.68 14.94 -27.99
C GLN A 145 -20.81 14.12 -27.34
N ASN A 146 -20.73 12.78 -27.41
CA ASN A 146 -21.68 11.85 -26.81
C ASN A 146 -21.18 11.25 -25.48
N GLY A 147 -20.00 11.68 -25.00
CA GLY A 147 -19.40 11.21 -23.75
C GLY A 147 -18.57 9.92 -23.88
N ASN A 148 -18.31 9.42 -25.10
CA ASN A 148 -17.47 8.25 -25.29
C ASN A 148 -15.99 8.61 -25.21
N LEU A 149 -15.21 7.77 -24.53
CA LEU A 149 -13.78 7.91 -24.37
C LEU A 149 -13.03 7.14 -25.45
N THR A 150 -12.12 7.82 -26.15
CA THR A 150 -11.21 7.20 -27.12
C THR A 150 -9.76 7.53 -26.76
N CYS A 151 -8.87 6.52 -26.76
CA CYS A 151 -7.46 6.70 -26.47
C CYS A 151 -6.65 6.66 -27.78
N THR A 152 -5.88 7.71 -28.07
CA THR A 152 -4.93 7.70 -29.18
C THR A 152 -3.53 7.33 -28.66
N GLN A 153 -2.95 6.24 -29.17
CA GLN A 153 -1.52 5.93 -29.00
C GLN A 153 -0.73 6.54 -30.17
N THR A 154 0.42 7.14 -29.89
CA THR A 154 1.40 7.48 -30.93
C THR A 154 2.15 6.22 -31.37
N SER A 155 1.60 5.46 -32.32
CA SER A 155 2.32 4.39 -33.02
C SER A 155 3.11 4.98 -34.19
N ILE A 156 4.42 4.77 -34.21
CA ILE A 156 5.29 5.19 -35.33
C ILE A 156 4.99 4.31 -36.55
N SER A 157 4.51 4.91 -37.64
CA SER A 157 4.42 4.29 -38.96
C SER A 157 5.31 5.03 -39.97
N GLN A 158 6.20 4.26 -40.60
CA GLN A 158 6.85 4.44 -41.91
C GLN A 158 8.29 5.02 -42.04
N PRO A 159 9.04 4.53 -43.06
CA PRO A 159 10.50 4.48 -43.09
C PRO A 159 11.11 5.60 -43.95
N ILE A 160 12.39 5.92 -43.73
CA ILE A 160 13.19 6.75 -44.63
C ILE A 160 14.38 5.96 -45.14
N ASP A 161 14.55 6.11 -46.44
CA ASP A 161 15.35 5.41 -47.42
C ASP A 161 16.88 5.61 -47.33
N SER A 162 17.55 4.61 -47.89
CA SER A 162 18.76 4.69 -48.72
C SER A 162 20.17 4.85 -48.12
N THR A 163 20.97 3.81 -48.42
CA THR A 163 22.37 3.85 -48.91
C THR A 163 23.50 4.17 -47.92
N THR A 164 24.22 3.13 -47.49
CA THR A 164 25.60 2.80 -47.91
C THR A 164 26.13 1.66 -47.01
N GLY A 165 26.64 0.60 -47.64
CA GLY A 165 27.07 -0.62 -46.94
C GLY A 165 28.45 -0.51 -46.30
N PHE A 166 28.75 -1.41 -45.38
CA PHE A 166 30.04 -2.12 -45.30
C PHE A 166 29.90 -3.41 -44.47
N VAL A 167 30.72 -4.37 -44.86
CA VAL A 167 30.67 -5.82 -44.60
C VAL A 167 31.15 -6.18 -43.19
N ALA A 168 30.54 -7.23 -42.63
CA ALA A 168 30.85 -7.86 -41.36
C ALA A 168 32.11 -8.73 -41.41
N GLU A 169 32.78 -8.90 -40.27
CA GLU A 169 33.57 -10.10 -39.99
C GLU A 169 33.46 -10.52 -38.52
N SER A 170 33.54 -11.83 -38.34
CA SER A 170 32.99 -12.62 -37.24
C SER A 170 34.06 -13.32 -36.37
N SER A 171 33.68 -13.60 -35.11
CA SER A 171 34.07 -14.78 -34.28
C SER A 171 35.45 -14.76 -33.57
N PRO A 172 35.73 -15.64 -32.57
CA PRO A 172 34.89 -16.15 -31.47
C PRO A 172 35.59 -16.19 -30.07
N ALA A 173 34.78 -16.39 -29.03
CA ALA A 173 34.99 -16.90 -27.66
C ALA A 173 36.39 -17.11 -27.03
N SER A 174 36.52 -16.77 -25.74
CA SER A 174 36.85 -17.76 -24.68
C SER A 174 36.70 -17.20 -23.26
N SER A 175 36.36 -18.11 -22.34
CA SER A 175 36.11 -17.93 -20.92
C SER A 175 37.39 -17.96 -20.08
N SER A 176 37.53 -17.04 -19.12
CA SER A 176 38.39 -17.25 -17.94
C SER A 176 37.86 -16.51 -16.72
N SER A 177 37.69 -17.25 -15.62
CA SER A 177 37.34 -16.72 -14.30
C SER A 177 38.42 -15.77 -13.77
N MET A 178 38.03 -14.61 -13.20
CA MET A 178 38.97 -13.77 -12.45
C MET A 178 38.40 -13.29 -11.11
N LYS A 179 39.19 -13.54 -10.07
CA LYS A 179 39.02 -13.14 -8.67
C LYS A 179 39.75 -11.80 -8.44
N ASN A 180 39.11 -10.65 -8.68
CA ASN A 180 39.28 -9.40 -7.91
C ASN A 180 38.54 -8.21 -8.57
N PRO A 181 37.75 -7.38 -7.84
CA PRO A 181 36.95 -6.31 -8.46
C PRO A 181 37.73 -5.02 -8.79
N ALA A 182 38.95 -4.82 -8.29
CA ALA A 182 39.64 -3.53 -8.37
C ALA A 182 40.38 -3.28 -9.71
N ASN A 183 40.58 -4.31 -10.54
CA ASN A 183 41.26 -4.16 -11.84
C ASN A 183 40.30 -4.04 -13.04
N LEU A 184 38.99 -4.16 -12.83
CA LEU A 184 38.00 -4.12 -13.92
C LEU A 184 37.81 -2.70 -14.48
N GLU A 185 37.90 -1.69 -13.61
CA GLU A 185 37.61 -0.27 -13.94
C GLU A 185 38.70 0.35 -14.84
N ASN A 186 39.98 0.07 -14.53
CA ASN A 186 41.11 0.54 -15.34
C ASN A 186 41.22 -0.21 -16.67
N LEU A 187 40.78 -1.47 -16.72
CA LEU A 187 40.73 -2.24 -17.97
C LEU A 187 39.62 -1.72 -18.89
N LEU A 188 38.43 -1.45 -18.36
CA LEU A 188 37.27 -0.94 -19.13
C LEU A 188 37.50 0.46 -19.69
N ILE A 189 38.14 1.35 -18.95
CA ILE A 189 38.43 2.72 -19.40
C ILE A 189 39.55 2.74 -20.44
N SER A 190 40.56 1.88 -20.33
CA SER A 190 41.68 1.85 -21.27
C SER A 190 41.29 1.29 -22.64
N THR A 191 40.30 0.38 -22.71
CA THR A 191 39.83 -0.27 -23.94
C THR A 191 38.77 0.50 -24.74
N LEU A 192 38.25 1.62 -24.22
CA LEU A 192 37.19 2.38 -24.90
C LEU A 192 37.74 3.33 -25.98
N PRO A 193 37.08 3.42 -27.16
CA PRO A 193 37.40 4.38 -28.20
C PRO A 193 37.39 5.85 -27.69
N PRO A 194 38.20 6.75 -28.26
CA PRO A 194 38.30 8.15 -27.80
C PRO A 194 36.96 8.90 -27.74
N SER A 195 36.05 8.61 -28.66
CA SER A 195 34.70 9.18 -28.72
C SER A 195 33.82 8.75 -27.54
N LEU A 196 33.97 7.53 -27.03
CA LEU A 196 33.25 7.03 -25.86
C LEU A 196 33.86 7.54 -24.55
N LYS A 197 35.18 7.79 -24.50
CA LYS A 197 35.84 8.43 -23.34
C LYS A 197 35.31 9.85 -23.09
N GLN A 198 35.02 10.58 -24.16
CA GLN A 198 34.44 11.93 -24.06
C GLN A 198 32.98 11.89 -23.59
N ILE A 199 32.21 10.88 -23.98
CA ILE A 199 30.82 10.65 -23.53
C ILE A 199 30.80 10.23 -22.05
N VAL A 200 31.65 9.28 -21.64
CA VAL A 200 31.79 8.86 -20.24
C VAL A 200 32.27 10.04 -19.37
N GLY A 201 33.24 10.82 -19.84
CA GLY A 201 33.69 12.03 -19.15
C GLY A 201 32.63 13.14 -19.07
N SER A 202 31.68 13.18 -20.01
CA SER A 202 30.54 14.11 -20.00
C SER A 202 29.40 13.60 -19.11
N CYS A 203 29.15 12.29 -19.06
CA CYS A 203 28.25 11.67 -18.09
C CYS A 203 28.75 11.86 -16.65
N VAL A 204 30.07 11.85 -16.43
CA VAL A 204 30.74 12.19 -15.16
C VAL A 204 30.70 13.69 -14.83
N LYS A 205 30.30 14.56 -15.77
CA LYS A 205 30.02 15.99 -15.52
C LYS A 205 28.53 16.28 -15.31
N ILE A 206 27.64 15.51 -15.92
CA ILE A 206 26.17 15.57 -15.71
C ILE A 206 25.81 15.02 -14.32
N ILE A 207 26.57 14.03 -13.86
CA ILE A 207 26.58 13.54 -12.49
C ILE A 207 27.62 14.40 -11.77
N GLY A 208 27.24 15.24 -10.81
CA GLY A 208 28.22 16.03 -10.06
C GLY A 208 29.30 15.16 -9.40
N SER A 209 30.38 15.82 -8.96
CA SER A 209 31.68 15.19 -8.71
C SER A 209 31.60 13.87 -7.91
N PRO A 210 32.55 12.92 -8.09
CA PRO A 210 32.58 11.66 -7.33
C PRO A 210 32.53 11.82 -5.80
N ASN A 211 32.86 13.00 -5.26
CA ASN A 211 32.72 13.31 -3.83
C ASN A 211 31.25 13.47 -3.39
N GLU A 212 30.30 13.74 -4.30
CA GLU A 212 28.85 13.76 -4.01
C GLU A 212 28.29 12.34 -3.81
N LYS A 213 29.00 11.29 -4.24
CA LYS A 213 28.60 9.88 -4.04
C LYS A 213 28.77 9.37 -2.60
N LEU A 214 29.33 10.19 -1.70
CA LEU A 214 29.47 9.85 -0.29
C LEU A 214 28.33 10.34 0.61
N GLU A 215 27.38 11.14 0.12
CA GLU A 215 26.31 11.69 0.98
C GLU A 215 24.95 10.98 0.90
N LEU A 216 24.73 10.10 -0.09
CA LEU A 216 23.77 8.99 0.08
C LEU A 216 24.35 7.88 0.99
N ASN A 217 25.66 7.93 1.23
CA ASN A 217 26.41 7.13 2.21
C ASN A 217 26.70 7.91 3.51
N GLY A 218 26.20 9.14 3.65
CA GLY A 218 26.11 9.77 4.97
C GLY A 218 25.35 8.80 5.86
N PRO A 219 25.72 8.65 7.15
CA PRO A 219 25.22 7.56 7.96
C PRO A 219 23.68 7.60 7.97
N VAL A 220 23.04 6.77 7.14
CA VAL A 220 21.82 6.03 7.51
C VAL A 220 22.23 4.91 8.49
N ARG A 221 23.32 5.11 9.22
CA ARG A 221 23.56 4.64 10.58
C ARG A 221 22.89 5.55 11.62
N SER A 222 22.43 6.77 11.28
CA SER A 222 21.56 7.48 12.20
C SER A 222 20.30 6.65 12.33
N LYS A 223 19.93 6.36 13.57
CA LYS A 223 18.71 5.64 13.90
C LYS A 223 17.60 6.40 13.19
N THR A 224 16.92 5.79 12.22
CA THR A 224 15.89 6.44 11.39
C THR A 224 14.75 7.09 12.20
N ALA A 225 14.62 6.74 13.49
CA ALA A 225 13.82 7.46 14.47
C ALA A 225 14.31 8.90 14.72
N GLU A 226 15.63 9.14 14.80
CA GLU A 226 16.23 10.47 14.91
C GLU A 226 16.00 11.30 13.65
N PHE A 227 16.07 10.69 12.45
CA PHE A 227 15.78 11.41 11.20
C PHE A 227 14.35 11.95 11.19
N ALA A 228 13.36 11.15 11.57
CA ALA A 228 11.94 11.54 11.53
C ALA A 228 11.58 12.71 12.48
N GLN A 229 12.48 13.05 13.42
CA GLN A 229 12.34 14.21 14.31
C GLN A 229 13.17 15.42 13.85
N THR A 230 13.96 15.31 12.78
CA THR A 230 14.71 16.44 12.22
C THR A 230 13.79 17.40 11.48
N SER A 231 14.17 18.68 11.44
CA SER A 231 13.51 19.69 10.61
C SER A 231 13.47 19.29 9.13
N ASP A 232 14.52 18.64 8.61
CA ASP A 232 14.57 18.12 7.23
C ASP A 232 13.46 17.10 6.94
N SER A 233 13.10 16.27 7.91
CA SER A 233 12.10 15.21 7.72
C SER A 233 10.65 15.71 7.73
N GLN A 234 10.44 16.89 8.31
CA GLN A 234 9.15 17.58 8.35
C GLN A 234 8.91 18.42 7.08
N LEU A 235 9.95 18.66 6.27
CA LEU A 235 9.79 19.32 4.98
C LEU A 235 8.94 18.48 4.03
N PRO A 236 8.15 19.14 3.15
CA PRO A 236 7.62 18.51 1.95
C PRO A 236 8.69 17.74 1.20
N ILE A 237 8.36 16.55 0.70
CA ILE A 237 9.33 15.69 -0.01
C ILE A 237 9.97 16.43 -1.20
N ILE A 238 9.22 17.27 -1.90
CA ILE A 238 9.76 18.02 -3.05
C ILE A 238 10.82 19.05 -2.63
N GLU A 239 10.64 19.66 -1.46
CA GLU A 239 11.61 20.61 -0.91
C GLU A 239 12.83 19.91 -0.36
N TYR A 240 12.63 18.77 0.33
CA TYR A 240 13.73 17.93 0.78
C TYR A 240 14.59 17.46 -0.38
N LEU A 241 13.98 16.95 -1.45
CA LEU A 241 14.69 16.49 -2.64
C LEU A 241 15.45 17.64 -3.31
N ARG A 242 14.84 18.83 -3.43
CA ARG A 242 15.51 20.03 -3.96
C ARG A 242 16.69 20.45 -3.08
N LYS A 243 16.52 20.47 -1.76
CA LYS A 243 17.57 20.80 -0.78
C LYS A 243 18.75 19.84 -0.86
N LYS A 244 18.47 18.55 -1.08
CA LYS A 244 19.49 17.50 -1.29
C LYS A 244 19.94 17.36 -2.75
N LYS A 245 19.55 18.29 -3.64
CA LYS A 245 19.95 18.35 -5.06
C LYS A 245 19.54 17.13 -5.90
N TYR A 246 18.48 16.42 -5.52
CA TYR A 246 17.90 15.39 -6.38
C TYR A 246 17.15 16.04 -7.55
N SER A 247 17.16 15.38 -8.71
CA SER A 247 16.49 15.86 -9.91
C SER A 247 14.97 15.74 -9.81
N GLN A 248 14.25 16.63 -10.48
CA GLN A 248 12.79 16.51 -10.65
C GLN A 248 12.43 15.16 -11.31
N TYR A 249 13.26 14.70 -12.24
CA TYR A 249 13.11 13.41 -12.91
C TYR A 249 13.10 12.23 -11.93
N PHE A 250 13.94 12.26 -10.90
CA PHE A 250 13.98 11.23 -9.86
C PHE A 250 12.65 11.17 -9.07
N PHE A 251 12.12 12.33 -8.69
CA PHE A 251 10.80 12.40 -8.05
C PHE A 251 9.70 11.85 -8.97
N GLU A 252 9.66 12.32 -10.21
CA GLU A 252 8.63 11.99 -11.20
C GLU A 252 8.61 10.52 -11.61
N THR A 253 9.77 9.87 -11.66
CA THR A 253 9.93 8.53 -12.26
C THR A 253 10.08 7.43 -11.22
N ILE A 254 10.49 7.76 -9.99
CA ILE A 254 10.79 6.75 -8.95
C ILE A 254 9.89 6.95 -7.73
N ILE A 255 9.95 8.12 -7.11
CA ILE A 255 9.29 8.37 -5.82
C ILE A 255 7.76 8.47 -6.01
N LYS A 256 7.31 9.30 -6.96
CA LYS A 256 5.89 9.54 -7.18
C LYS A 256 5.12 8.28 -7.59
N PRO A 257 5.58 7.45 -8.55
CA PRO A 257 4.87 6.21 -8.91
C PRO A 257 4.71 5.23 -7.74
N ALA A 258 5.76 5.06 -6.94
CA ALA A 258 5.74 4.19 -5.77
C ALA A 258 4.77 4.71 -4.68
N LEU A 259 4.62 6.03 -4.55
CA LEU A 259 3.69 6.64 -3.59
C LEU A 259 2.24 6.64 -4.08
N LEU A 260 1.97 6.97 -5.35
CA LEU A 260 0.61 6.97 -5.90
C LEU A 260 -0.05 5.59 -5.83
N SER A 261 0.73 4.52 -6.01
CA SER A 261 0.26 3.13 -5.85
C SER A 261 0.03 2.72 -4.40
N SER A 262 0.72 3.35 -3.44
CA SER A 262 0.62 3.03 -2.00
C SER A 262 -0.38 3.91 -1.25
N LEU A 263 -0.63 5.13 -1.75
CA LEU A 263 -1.44 6.18 -1.14
C LEU A 263 -2.57 6.57 -2.10
N ALA A 264 -3.47 5.62 -2.39
CA ALA A 264 -4.56 5.78 -3.36
C ALA A 264 -5.51 6.95 -3.07
N ALA A 265 -5.51 7.47 -1.83
CA ALA A 265 -6.31 8.62 -1.42
C ALA A 265 -5.68 9.98 -1.80
N LEU A 266 -4.39 10.00 -2.17
CA LEU A 266 -3.65 11.24 -2.44
C LEU A 266 -3.41 11.45 -3.93
N GLY A 267 -3.54 12.70 -4.38
CA GLY A 267 -3.13 13.14 -5.71
C GLY A 267 -1.64 13.48 -5.78
N SER A 268 -1.17 13.79 -6.99
CA SER A 268 0.24 14.15 -7.27
C SER A 268 0.71 15.37 -6.48
N ALA A 269 -0.14 16.41 -6.40
CA ALA A 269 0.16 17.61 -5.64
C ALA A 269 0.28 17.31 -4.14
N ASP A 270 -0.62 16.48 -3.60
CA ASP A 270 -0.61 16.07 -2.19
C ASP A 270 0.66 15.27 -1.86
N ILE A 271 1.08 14.38 -2.77
CA ILE A 271 2.32 13.62 -2.61
C ILE A 271 3.55 14.53 -2.57
N ALA A 272 3.62 15.54 -3.44
CA ALA A 272 4.74 16.49 -3.44
C ALA A 272 4.82 17.29 -2.12
N GLN A 273 3.67 17.55 -1.49
CA GLN A 273 3.55 18.26 -0.21
C GLN A 273 3.64 17.35 1.02
N THR A 274 3.63 16.03 0.82
CA THR A 274 3.70 15.07 1.93
C THR A 274 5.06 15.17 2.63
N LYS A 275 5.03 15.15 3.97
CA LYS A 275 6.24 15.21 4.81
C LYS A 275 7.19 14.07 4.46
N THR A 276 8.48 14.39 4.41
CA THR A 276 9.53 13.46 3.99
C THR A 276 9.59 12.18 4.83
N TRP A 277 9.34 12.26 6.14
CA TRP A 277 9.32 11.08 7.00
C TRP A 277 8.21 10.09 6.62
N VAL A 278 7.02 10.58 6.23
CA VAL A 278 5.89 9.74 5.78
C VAL A 278 6.29 8.99 4.52
N VAL A 279 6.87 9.70 3.55
CA VAL A 279 7.35 9.12 2.29
C VAL A 279 8.34 7.99 2.55
N PHE A 280 9.37 8.23 3.36
CA PHE A 280 10.35 7.19 3.67
C PHE A 280 9.77 6.00 4.43
N GLN A 281 8.86 6.24 5.38
CA GLN A 281 8.21 5.17 6.10
C GLN A 281 7.36 4.30 5.17
N VAL A 282 6.55 4.90 4.28
CA VAL A 282 5.73 4.18 3.29
C VAL A 282 6.60 3.37 2.33
N LEU A 283 7.64 3.98 1.77
CA LEU A 283 8.55 3.33 0.83
C LEU A 283 9.28 2.13 1.47
N LYS A 284 9.66 2.25 2.74
CA LYS A 284 10.33 1.18 3.48
C LYS A 284 9.37 0.05 3.88
N GLN A 285 8.16 0.39 4.36
CA GLN A 285 7.13 -0.58 4.74
C GLN A 285 6.56 -1.34 3.54
N LYS A 286 6.48 -0.72 2.35
CA LYS A 286 5.92 -1.38 1.17
C LYS A 286 6.97 -2.06 0.30
N ALA A 287 8.26 -1.96 0.67
CA ALA A 287 9.40 -2.42 -0.12
C ALA A 287 9.43 -1.90 -1.58
N ASN A 288 8.68 -0.83 -1.88
CA ASN A 288 8.43 -0.30 -3.22
C ASN A 288 9.62 0.47 -3.83
N LEU A 289 10.79 0.45 -3.18
CA LEU A 289 11.99 1.13 -3.67
C LEU A 289 12.72 0.34 -4.76
N PHE A 290 12.26 -0.87 -5.11
CA PHE A 290 13.01 -1.74 -6.00
C PHE A 290 12.29 -2.09 -7.30
N PRO A 291 12.89 -1.71 -8.44
CA PRO A 291 12.35 -1.93 -9.76
C PRO A 291 12.08 -3.38 -10.18
N PHE A 292 12.89 -4.32 -9.69
CA PHE A 292 12.87 -5.72 -10.12
C PHE A 292 12.35 -6.65 -9.03
N TYR A 293 11.72 -6.10 -7.99
CA TYR A 293 11.28 -6.89 -6.85
C TYR A 293 9.76 -6.87 -6.77
N TYR A 294 9.16 -7.99 -7.16
CA TYR A 294 7.82 -8.33 -6.69
C TYR A 294 7.89 -8.58 -5.18
N ARG A 295 6.90 -8.06 -4.46
CA ARG A 295 6.70 -8.39 -3.06
C ARG A 295 5.97 -9.74 -2.99
N ASN A 296 6.54 -10.68 -2.24
CA ASN A 296 5.86 -11.95 -1.98
C ASN A 296 4.91 -11.75 -0.81
N ASP A 297 3.63 -11.78 -1.12
CA ASP A 297 2.56 -11.64 -0.15
C ASP A 297 1.77 -12.93 -0.03
N ARG A 298 0.95 -12.97 1.01
CA ARG A 298 -0.10 -13.95 1.20
C ARG A 298 -1.44 -13.24 1.15
N VAL A 299 -2.42 -13.94 0.61
CA VAL A 299 -3.83 -13.58 0.69
C VAL A 299 -4.59 -14.77 1.27
N ILE A 300 -5.76 -14.49 1.83
CA ILE A 300 -6.62 -15.51 2.44
C ILE A 300 -7.36 -16.22 1.31
N LYS A 301 -7.27 -17.55 1.28
CA LYS A 301 -7.97 -18.34 0.28
C LYS A 301 -9.47 -18.29 0.58
N GLY A 302 -10.28 -18.00 -0.44
CA GLY A 302 -11.71 -17.77 -0.26
C GLY A 302 -12.06 -16.37 0.29
N GLY A 303 -11.11 -15.44 0.29
CA GLY A 303 -11.31 -14.06 0.72
C GLY A 303 -11.37 -13.89 2.24
N SER A 304 -11.38 -12.65 2.67
CA SER A 304 -11.36 -12.28 4.09
C SER A 304 -12.59 -12.73 4.88
N ARG A 305 -13.73 -13.05 4.22
CA ARG A 305 -14.89 -13.66 4.88
C ARG A 305 -14.58 -14.97 5.60
N ARG A 306 -13.50 -15.66 5.24
CA ARG A 306 -13.08 -16.87 5.96
C ARG A 306 -12.58 -16.53 7.37
N LEU A 307 -11.93 -15.38 7.56
CA LEU A 307 -11.58 -14.88 8.90
C LEU A 307 -12.84 -14.64 9.73
N LEU A 308 -13.90 -14.11 9.12
CA LEU A 308 -15.17 -13.89 9.81
C LEU A 308 -15.76 -15.19 10.35
N THR A 309 -15.71 -16.28 9.58
CA THR A 309 -16.15 -17.59 10.06
C THR A 309 -15.35 -18.01 11.29
N ILE A 310 -14.02 -17.91 11.22
CA ILE A 310 -13.12 -18.29 12.32
C ILE A 310 -13.37 -17.42 13.57
N PHE A 311 -13.56 -16.11 13.38
CA PHE A 311 -13.89 -15.20 14.49
C PHE A 311 -15.25 -15.52 15.09
N LYS A 312 -16.28 -15.78 14.28
CA LYS A 312 -17.62 -16.16 14.79
C LYS A 312 -17.58 -17.45 15.62
N GLU A 313 -16.74 -18.41 15.24
CA GLU A 313 -16.52 -19.64 16.01
C GLU A 313 -15.76 -19.39 17.33
N SER A 314 -14.89 -18.36 17.35
CA SER A 314 -14.06 -18.02 18.51
C SER A 314 -14.74 -17.06 19.50
N LEU A 315 -15.68 -16.23 19.04
CA LEU A 315 -16.31 -15.17 19.82
C LEU A 315 -17.61 -15.65 20.45
N LEU A 316 -17.67 -15.61 21.79
CA LEU A 316 -18.80 -16.14 22.55
C LEU A 316 -20.01 -15.19 22.61
N ASN A 317 -19.79 -13.87 22.60
CA ASN A 317 -20.85 -12.87 22.76
C ASN A 317 -20.68 -11.68 21.80
N VAL A 318 -21.50 -11.66 20.75
CA VAL A 318 -21.50 -10.64 19.70
C VAL A 318 -22.89 -10.05 19.56
N LYS A 319 -23.00 -8.72 19.59
CA LYS A 319 -24.23 -7.95 19.45
C LYS A 319 -24.19 -7.14 18.15
N LEU A 320 -24.85 -7.66 17.12
CA LEU A 320 -25.06 -6.99 15.83
C LEU A 320 -26.25 -6.02 15.90
N ASN A 321 -26.36 -5.09 14.94
CA ASN A 321 -27.41 -4.06 14.92
C ASN A 321 -27.53 -3.29 16.25
N THR A 322 -26.42 -3.16 16.96
CA THR A 322 -26.38 -2.59 18.30
C THR A 322 -25.38 -1.44 18.31
N GLU A 323 -25.86 -0.26 17.92
CA GLU A 323 -25.06 0.97 17.98
C GLU A 323 -24.99 1.47 19.43
N ILE A 324 -23.77 1.60 19.97
CA ILE A 324 -23.58 2.26 21.26
C ILE A 324 -23.64 3.77 21.07
N VAL A 325 -24.62 4.41 21.71
CA VAL A 325 -24.86 5.85 21.60
C VAL A 325 -24.39 6.63 22.81
N LYS A 326 -24.14 5.96 23.95
CA LYS A 326 -23.65 6.62 25.16
C LYS A 326 -22.78 5.70 26.03
N ILE A 327 -21.71 6.26 26.58
CA ILE A 327 -20.76 5.65 27.50
C ILE A 327 -20.69 6.53 28.75
N ILE A 328 -21.06 5.96 29.89
CA ILE A 328 -21.04 6.62 31.19
C ILE A 328 -19.93 5.99 32.02
N LYS A 329 -18.98 6.79 32.50
CA LYS A 329 -17.93 6.34 33.42
C LYS A 329 -18.46 6.30 34.84
N HIS A 330 -17.96 5.35 35.62
CA HIS A 330 -18.27 5.24 37.04
C HIS A 330 -17.01 5.43 37.86
N TYR A 331 -17.15 6.15 38.98
CA TYR A 331 -16.07 6.47 39.90
C TYR A 331 -16.42 5.92 41.28
N ASP A 332 -15.42 5.41 42.00
CA ASP A 332 -15.58 5.00 43.39
C ASP A 332 -15.57 6.21 44.36
N SER A 333 -15.66 5.95 45.66
CA SER A 333 -15.65 7.00 46.69
C SER A 333 -14.37 7.83 46.74
N ASN A 334 -13.27 7.32 46.17
CA ASN A 334 -11.97 8.01 46.09
C ASN A 334 -11.77 8.70 44.73
N ASN A 335 -12.83 8.80 43.92
CA ASN A 335 -12.81 9.37 42.58
C ASN A 335 -11.91 8.58 41.59
N VAL A 336 -11.78 7.27 41.79
CA VAL A 336 -11.06 6.36 40.89
C VAL A 336 -12.05 5.70 39.94
N GLU A 337 -11.75 5.70 38.63
CA GLU A 337 -12.57 5.01 37.62
C GLU A 337 -12.69 3.51 37.96
N CYS A 338 -13.92 3.03 38.15
CA CYS A 338 -14.21 1.65 38.58
C CYS A 338 -15.09 0.87 37.59
N GLY A 339 -15.46 1.48 36.46
CA GLY A 339 -16.20 0.80 35.39
C GLY A 339 -16.90 1.75 34.44
N VAL A 340 -17.70 1.18 33.54
CA VAL A 340 -18.50 1.92 32.56
C VAL A 340 -19.89 1.31 32.38
N THR A 341 -20.85 2.13 32.00
CA THR A 341 -22.15 1.69 31.46
C THR A 341 -22.26 2.11 30.01
N LEU A 342 -22.58 1.14 29.15
CA LEU A 342 -22.88 1.38 27.75
C LEU A 342 -24.40 1.45 27.56
N ILE A 343 -24.87 2.38 26.75
CA ILE A 343 -26.27 2.50 26.33
C ILE A 343 -26.32 2.38 24.82
N ASP A 344 -27.14 1.46 24.32
CA ASP A 344 -27.36 1.27 22.89
C ASP A 344 -28.47 2.18 22.34
N SER A 345 -28.61 2.21 21.02
CA SER A 345 -29.64 2.98 20.30
C SER A 345 -31.09 2.58 20.66
N ASN A 346 -31.28 1.42 21.29
CA ASN A 346 -32.57 0.92 21.77
C ASN A 346 -32.81 1.24 23.26
N ASN A 347 -31.95 2.06 23.87
CA ASN A 347 -31.93 2.40 25.29
C ASN A 347 -31.68 1.22 26.24
N ASN A 348 -31.16 0.09 25.75
CA ASN A 348 -30.67 -0.95 26.65
C ASN A 348 -29.36 -0.49 27.27
N SER A 349 -29.21 -0.71 28.57
CA SER A 349 -27.99 -0.37 29.30
C SER A 349 -27.30 -1.61 29.85
N GLU A 350 -25.98 -1.63 29.80
CA GLU A 350 -25.18 -2.74 30.31
C GLU A 350 -23.89 -2.23 30.95
N ARG A 351 -23.55 -2.77 32.13
CA ARG A 351 -22.34 -2.41 32.88
C ARG A 351 -21.18 -3.35 32.54
N PHE A 352 -19.99 -2.76 32.47
CA PHE A 352 -18.70 -3.40 32.21
C PHE A 352 -17.63 -2.82 33.13
N ASP A 353 -16.56 -3.56 33.35
CA ASP A 353 -15.39 -3.09 34.09
C ASP A 353 -14.49 -2.23 33.19
N ARG A 354 -14.37 -2.60 31.91
CA ARG A 354 -13.60 -1.87 30.90
C ARG A 354 -14.35 -1.83 29.57
N VAL A 355 -14.08 -0.79 28.78
CA VAL A 355 -14.50 -0.71 27.37
C VAL A 355 -13.30 -0.41 26.47
N ILE A 356 -13.26 -1.10 25.32
CA ILE A 356 -12.33 -0.83 24.24
C ILE A 356 -13.09 -0.21 23.07
N ILE A 357 -12.69 1.00 22.69
CA ILE A 357 -13.34 1.79 21.64
C ILE A 357 -12.53 1.67 20.35
N GLY A 358 -13.11 0.99 19.36
CA GLY A 358 -12.54 0.78 18.02
C GLY A 358 -13.32 1.44 16.89
N VAL A 359 -14.08 2.50 17.19
CA VAL A 359 -14.78 3.31 16.19
C VAL A 359 -13.94 4.50 15.73
N SER A 360 -14.39 5.19 14.69
CA SER A 360 -13.70 6.39 14.20
C SER A 360 -13.60 7.48 15.30
N LEU A 361 -12.44 8.13 15.40
CA LEU A 361 -12.16 9.09 16.47
C LEU A 361 -13.08 10.32 16.43
N ASP A 362 -13.62 10.69 15.26
CA ASP A 362 -14.60 11.77 15.11
C ASP A 362 -15.99 11.42 15.68
N SER A 363 -16.26 10.14 15.92
CA SER A 363 -17.51 9.67 16.55
C SER A 363 -17.41 9.63 18.08
N VAL A 364 -16.21 9.57 18.64
CA VAL A 364 -15.96 9.41 20.08
C VAL A 364 -16.63 10.51 20.93
N PRO A 365 -16.53 11.82 20.61
CA PRO A 365 -17.14 12.85 21.44
C PRO A 365 -18.67 12.74 21.53
N LYS A 366 -19.32 12.11 20.54
CA LYS A 366 -20.78 11.97 20.48
C LYS A 366 -21.30 10.86 21.41
N ILE A 367 -20.45 9.87 21.69
CA ILE A 367 -20.82 8.70 22.49
C ILE A 367 -20.36 8.81 23.94
N LEU A 368 -19.46 9.72 24.31
CA LEU A 368 -19.06 9.91 25.70
C LEU A 368 -20.08 10.80 26.44
N ALA A 369 -20.55 10.37 27.60
CA ALA A 369 -21.46 11.16 28.43
C ALA A 369 -20.76 12.38 29.05
N GLU A 370 -19.48 12.24 29.36
CA GLU A 370 -18.61 13.29 29.88
C GLU A 370 -17.59 13.67 28.81
N PRO A 371 -17.31 14.97 28.62
CA PRO A 371 -16.31 15.39 27.66
C PRO A 371 -14.92 14.91 28.07
N LEU A 372 -14.07 14.64 27.09
CA LEU A 372 -12.67 14.34 27.36
C LEU A 372 -11.95 15.59 27.90
N PRO A 373 -10.90 15.40 28.73
CA PRO A 373 -9.97 16.46 29.07
C PRO A 373 -9.49 17.23 27.83
N ALA A 374 -9.27 18.53 27.97
CA ALA A 374 -9.02 19.44 26.85
C ALA A 374 -7.83 19.01 25.98
N ASP A 375 -6.74 18.55 26.60
CA ASP A 375 -5.56 18.00 25.92
C ASP A 375 -5.90 16.80 25.03
N LYS A 376 -6.74 15.87 25.52
CA LYS A 376 -7.19 14.70 24.75
C LYS A 376 -8.19 15.08 23.66
N ALA A 377 -9.08 16.04 23.93
CA ALA A 377 -10.03 16.56 22.95
C ALA A 377 -9.30 17.25 21.78
N ASP A 378 -8.25 18.02 22.07
CA ASP A 378 -7.41 18.67 21.06
C ASP A 378 -6.74 17.64 20.16
N ILE A 379 -6.18 16.57 20.75
CA ILE A 379 -5.60 15.45 20.00
C ILE A 379 -6.64 14.80 19.08
N LEU A 380 -7.83 14.49 19.59
CA LEU A 380 -8.90 13.90 18.78
C LEU A 380 -9.30 14.79 17.60
N SER A 381 -9.44 16.10 17.85
CA SER A 381 -9.83 17.07 16.83
C SER A 381 -8.76 17.29 15.75
N SER A 382 -7.51 16.97 16.04
CA SER A 382 -6.40 17.07 15.07
C SER A 382 -6.51 16.06 13.92
N PHE A 383 -7.22 14.94 14.11
CA PHE A 383 -7.36 13.90 13.09
C PHE A 383 -8.36 14.30 12.01
N LYS A 384 -7.86 14.46 10.78
CA LYS A 384 -8.67 14.61 9.58
C LYS A 384 -8.79 13.28 8.84
N TYR A 385 -9.85 13.16 8.05
CA TYR A 385 -10.15 11.94 7.30
C TYR A 385 -10.31 12.24 5.82
N VAL A 386 -9.79 11.35 4.99
CA VAL A 386 -10.00 11.32 3.54
C VAL A 386 -10.91 10.16 3.19
N GLU A 387 -11.96 10.43 2.41
CA GLU A 387 -12.84 9.39 1.86
C GLU A 387 -12.20 8.76 0.63
N SER A 388 -12.37 7.45 0.44
CA SER A 388 -12.02 6.74 -0.79
C SER A 388 -13.16 5.84 -1.24
N LYS A 389 -13.43 5.85 -2.54
CA LYS A 389 -14.44 5.01 -3.21
C LYS A 389 -13.75 3.81 -3.84
N TYR A 390 -14.18 2.61 -3.49
CA TYR A 390 -13.76 1.34 -4.08
C TYR A 390 -14.88 0.84 -4.98
N ILE A 391 -14.54 0.39 -6.18
CA ILE A 391 -15.49 -0.20 -7.13
C ILE A 391 -14.94 -1.54 -7.60
N LEU A 392 -15.71 -2.60 -7.42
CA LEU A 392 -15.43 -3.91 -8.01
C LEU A 392 -16.11 -4.00 -9.38
N HIS A 393 -15.35 -4.28 -10.43
CA HIS A 393 -15.84 -4.35 -11.81
C HIS A 393 -14.99 -5.28 -12.70
N ALA A 394 -15.45 -5.53 -13.92
CA ALA A 394 -14.70 -6.25 -14.97
C ALA A 394 -14.21 -5.34 -16.11
N ASP A 395 -14.47 -4.04 -16.03
CA ASP A 395 -14.06 -3.07 -17.06
C ASP A 395 -12.54 -2.84 -17.08
N SER A 396 -11.87 -3.20 -18.18
CA SER A 396 -10.43 -3.03 -18.35
C SER A 396 -10.01 -1.61 -18.75
N MET A 397 -10.93 -0.66 -18.91
CA MET A 397 -10.61 0.72 -19.30
C MET A 397 -9.65 1.39 -18.32
N LEU A 398 -9.75 1.10 -17.02
CA LEU A 398 -8.87 1.65 -15.97
C LEU A 398 -7.56 0.88 -15.78
N MET A 399 -7.18 0.06 -16.76
CA MET A 399 -5.89 -0.63 -16.83
C MET A 399 -5.03 -0.01 -17.94
N PRO A 400 -3.69 -0.21 -17.93
CA PRO A 400 -2.84 0.17 -19.06
C PRO A 400 -3.36 -0.45 -20.37
N VAL A 401 -3.27 0.29 -21.48
CA VAL A 401 -3.74 -0.20 -22.79
C VAL A 401 -2.89 -1.39 -23.24
N ASN A 402 -1.58 -1.31 -22.96
CA ASN A 402 -0.69 -2.45 -23.16
C ASN A 402 -0.83 -3.47 -22.01
N GLN A 403 -1.47 -4.60 -22.31
CA GLN A 403 -1.63 -5.71 -21.35
C GLN A 403 -0.31 -6.24 -20.80
N ARG A 404 0.81 -6.10 -21.53
CA ARG A 404 2.15 -6.51 -21.03
C ARG A 404 2.68 -5.62 -19.91
N SER A 405 2.04 -4.47 -19.67
CA SER A 405 2.37 -3.53 -18.60
C SER A 405 1.46 -3.69 -17.37
N TRP A 406 0.54 -4.68 -17.38
CA TRP A 406 -0.35 -4.92 -16.25
C TRP A 406 0.41 -5.47 -15.06
N SER A 407 0.25 -4.76 -13.94
CA SER A 407 0.75 -5.14 -12.63
C SER A 407 -0.39 -5.57 -11.72
N ALA A 408 -0.08 -6.13 -10.55
CA ALA A 408 -1.09 -6.45 -9.53
C ALA A 408 -1.79 -5.18 -9.03
N ILE A 409 -1.07 -4.05 -8.98
CA ILE A 409 -1.58 -2.73 -8.62
C ILE A 409 -1.17 -1.73 -9.70
N ASN A 410 -2.11 -0.99 -10.28
CA ASN A 410 -1.85 -0.05 -11.38
C ASN A 410 -2.36 1.32 -10.98
N SER A 411 -1.49 2.33 -10.94
CA SER A 411 -1.90 3.71 -10.68
C SER A 411 -2.10 4.49 -11.98
N ILE A 412 -3.07 5.39 -11.98
CA ILE A 412 -3.32 6.36 -13.05
C ILE A 412 -3.18 7.75 -12.44
N GLU A 413 -2.18 8.50 -12.90
CA GLU A 413 -2.10 9.94 -12.68
C GLU A 413 -2.83 10.64 -13.82
N ALA A 414 -4.01 11.20 -13.53
CA ALA A 414 -4.83 11.90 -14.52
C ALA A 414 -4.80 13.41 -14.29
N THR A 415 -4.65 14.20 -15.36
CA THR A 415 -4.90 15.64 -15.30
C THR A 415 -6.26 15.94 -15.92
N ILE A 416 -7.21 16.40 -15.10
CA ILE A 416 -8.59 16.74 -15.46
C ILE A 416 -8.84 18.18 -15.02
N ASP A 417 -9.22 19.06 -15.94
CA ASP A 417 -9.47 20.50 -15.68
C ASP A 417 -8.30 21.20 -14.98
N GLY A 418 -7.06 20.87 -15.38
CA GLY A 418 -5.84 21.41 -14.78
C GLY A 418 -5.53 20.89 -13.37
N LYS A 419 -6.35 19.98 -12.82
CA LYS A 419 -6.12 19.34 -11.51
C LYS A 419 -5.67 17.90 -11.69
N THR A 420 -4.63 17.52 -10.95
CA THR A 420 -4.16 16.14 -10.96
C THR A 420 -4.96 15.28 -9.98
N ARG A 421 -5.38 14.10 -10.43
CA ARG A 421 -6.10 13.08 -9.67
C ARG A 421 -5.35 11.76 -9.75
N ASN A 422 -5.55 10.91 -8.76
CA ASN A 422 -4.99 9.56 -8.70
C ASN A 422 -6.12 8.54 -8.70
N CYS A 423 -5.98 7.49 -9.49
CA CYS A 423 -6.80 6.28 -9.44
C CYS A 423 -5.86 5.09 -9.26
N VAL A 424 -6.26 4.11 -8.46
CA VAL A 424 -5.52 2.85 -8.33
C VAL A 424 -6.42 1.69 -8.68
N THR A 425 -6.04 0.89 -9.67
CA THR A 425 -6.74 -0.33 -10.07
C THR A 425 -5.93 -1.56 -9.66
N ILE A 426 -6.53 -2.36 -8.78
CA ILE A 426 -5.99 -3.65 -8.36
C ILE A 426 -6.49 -4.73 -9.34
N TRP A 427 -5.55 -5.49 -9.90
CA TRP A 427 -5.87 -6.64 -10.74
C TRP A 427 -6.08 -7.88 -9.87
N GLY A 428 -7.35 -8.17 -9.56
CA GLY A 428 -7.78 -9.24 -8.66
C GLY A 428 -7.36 -10.62 -9.13
N ASN A 429 -7.32 -10.89 -10.44
CA ASN A 429 -6.84 -12.17 -10.98
C ASN A 429 -5.41 -12.48 -10.54
N LYS A 430 -4.54 -11.45 -10.52
CA LYS A 430 -3.14 -11.61 -10.12
C LYS A 430 -2.97 -11.53 -8.61
N LEU A 431 -3.55 -10.53 -7.95
CA LEU A 431 -3.36 -10.32 -6.51
C LEU A 431 -4.03 -11.43 -5.68
N MET A 432 -5.26 -11.81 -6.03
CA MET A 432 -6.08 -12.77 -5.29
C MET A 432 -6.04 -14.19 -5.89
N ASN A 433 -5.15 -14.45 -6.86
CA ASN A 433 -5.05 -15.71 -7.62
C ASN A 433 -6.40 -16.19 -8.17
N ILE A 434 -7.20 -15.28 -8.72
CA ILE A 434 -8.48 -15.62 -9.34
C ILE A 434 -8.23 -16.06 -10.79
N ASP A 435 -8.67 -17.26 -11.13
CA ASP A 435 -8.49 -17.81 -12.47
C ASP A 435 -9.21 -16.96 -13.53
N LEU A 436 -8.43 -16.43 -14.48
CA LEU A 436 -8.91 -15.54 -15.53
C LEU A 436 -9.81 -16.25 -16.55
N LEU A 437 -9.53 -17.52 -16.85
CA LEU A 437 -10.29 -18.27 -17.85
C LEU A 437 -11.69 -18.63 -17.33
N CYS A 438 -11.78 -18.93 -16.03
CA CYS A 438 -13.01 -19.33 -15.38
C CYS A 438 -13.88 -18.12 -14.99
N HIS A 439 -13.27 -17.01 -14.57
CA HIS A 439 -14.00 -15.89 -13.96
C HIS A 439 -13.92 -14.57 -14.74
N GLY A 440 -13.16 -14.52 -15.84
CA GLY A 440 -12.91 -13.28 -16.56
C GLY A 440 -12.14 -12.27 -15.71
N TYR A 441 -12.19 -11.00 -16.12
CA TYR A 441 -11.45 -9.94 -15.46
C TYR A 441 -12.09 -9.52 -14.14
N VAL A 442 -11.26 -9.41 -13.11
CA VAL A 442 -11.65 -8.92 -11.78
C VAL A 442 -10.77 -7.73 -11.44
N PHE A 443 -11.37 -6.54 -11.36
CA PHE A 443 -10.69 -5.30 -11.02
C PHE A 443 -11.34 -4.63 -9.82
N VAL A 444 -10.51 -4.06 -8.95
CA VAL A 444 -10.95 -3.14 -7.90
C VAL A 444 -10.30 -1.78 -8.14
N SER A 445 -11.07 -0.79 -8.58
CA SER A 445 -10.59 0.58 -8.75
C SER A 445 -10.93 1.46 -7.55
N ILE A 446 -9.92 2.20 -7.09
CA ILE A 446 -9.97 3.12 -5.97
C ILE A 446 -9.91 4.54 -6.54
N ASN A 447 -10.89 5.36 -6.21
CA ASN A 447 -11.05 6.74 -6.68
C ASN A 447 -10.90 6.85 -8.21
N PRO A 448 -11.75 6.13 -8.97
CA PRO A 448 -11.62 6.08 -10.42
C PRO A 448 -11.71 7.47 -11.05
N VAL A 449 -10.78 7.76 -11.97
CA VAL A 449 -10.73 9.04 -12.71
C VAL A 449 -11.84 9.15 -13.75
N VAL A 450 -12.37 8.00 -14.18
CA VAL A 450 -13.54 7.82 -15.02
C VAL A 450 -14.36 6.67 -14.42
N GLU A 451 -15.68 6.84 -14.29
CA GLU A 451 -16.53 5.76 -13.79
C GLU A 451 -16.46 4.55 -14.75
N PRO A 452 -16.24 3.32 -14.23
CA PRO A 452 -16.32 2.10 -15.03
C PRO A 452 -17.69 1.95 -15.69
N ASN A 453 -17.75 1.19 -16.79
CA ASN A 453 -19.02 0.84 -17.44
C ASN A 453 -19.99 0.23 -16.41
N SER A 454 -21.15 0.86 -16.23
CA SER A 454 -22.13 0.48 -15.22
C SER A 454 -22.63 -0.96 -15.35
N ARG A 455 -22.63 -1.53 -16.57
CA ARG A 455 -23.00 -2.94 -16.80
C ARG A 455 -21.94 -3.95 -16.35
N MET A 456 -20.72 -3.48 -16.10
CA MET A 456 -19.58 -4.30 -15.65
C MET A 456 -19.24 -4.05 -14.18
N VAL A 457 -19.95 -3.14 -13.51
CA VAL A 457 -19.80 -2.88 -12.08
C VAL A 457 -20.60 -3.92 -11.30
N VAL A 458 -19.94 -4.54 -10.32
CA VAL A 458 -20.55 -5.53 -9.43
C VAL A 458 -21.02 -4.86 -8.14
N THR A 459 -20.15 -4.07 -7.51
CA THR A 459 -20.48 -3.34 -6.28
C THR A 459 -19.54 -2.16 -6.05
N SER A 460 -19.88 -1.30 -5.10
CA SER A 460 -19.00 -0.23 -4.63
C SER A 460 -19.06 -0.10 -3.11
N ALA A 461 -17.94 0.33 -2.53
CA ALA A 461 -17.83 0.60 -1.10
C ALA A 461 -17.12 1.94 -0.87
N LYS A 462 -17.46 2.61 0.23
CA LYS A 462 -16.77 3.82 0.68
C LYS A 462 -16.04 3.54 1.97
N THR A 463 -14.90 4.20 2.16
CA THR A 463 -14.12 4.12 3.39
C THR A 463 -13.56 5.49 3.73
N ARG A 464 -13.40 5.79 5.02
CA ARG A 464 -12.72 6.99 5.48
C ARG A 464 -11.47 6.57 6.23
N ASN A 465 -10.31 7.08 5.80
CA ASN A 465 -9.03 6.81 6.43
C ASN A 465 -8.46 8.11 6.98
N VAL A 466 -7.66 8.03 8.04
CA VAL A 466 -6.95 9.19 8.58
C VAL A 466 -6.01 9.75 7.52
N ASP A 467 -6.06 11.06 7.33
CA ASP A 467 -5.15 11.78 6.44
C ASP A 467 -3.71 11.68 6.98
N LEU A 468 -2.81 11.11 6.18
CA LEU A 468 -1.41 10.94 6.57
C LEU A 468 -0.59 12.23 6.43
N THR A 469 -1.04 13.18 5.61
CA THR A 469 -0.30 14.41 5.33
C THR A 469 -0.20 15.33 6.54
N ILE A 470 -1.17 15.23 7.44
CA ILE A 470 -1.25 16.02 8.68
C ILE A 470 -0.51 15.39 9.86
N LYS A 471 -0.05 14.13 9.74
CA LYS A 471 0.56 13.42 10.87
C LYS A 471 1.95 13.97 11.20
N ASP A 472 2.33 13.79 12.45
CA ASP A 472 3.69 13.99 12.93
C ASP A 472 4.35 12.65 13.26
N ALA A 473 5.68 12.61 13.18
CA ALA A 473 6.46 11.39 13.38
C ALA A 473 6.23 10.77 14.76
N ASP A 474 5.97 11.59 15.79
CA ASP A 474 5.72 11.12 17.15
C ASP A 474 4.41 10.33 17.30
N ILE A 475 3.58 10.22 16.25
CA ILE A 475 2.31 9.48 16.27
C ILE A 475 2.46 8.03 16.76
N PHE A 476 3.58 7.36 16.43
CA PHE A 476 3.86 5.98 16.87
C PHE A 476 4.13 5.86 18.38
N HIS A 477 4.40 6.98 19.06
CA HIS A 477 4.57 7.05 20.51
C HIS A 477 3.28 7.46 21.23
N LYS A 478 2.21 7.78 20.49
CA LYS A 478 0.90 8.19 21.04
C LYS A 478 -0.06 7.01 21.29
N ASP A 479 0.44 5.77 21.23
CA ASP A 479 -0.34 4.59 21.63
C ASP A 479 -0.75 4.71 23.10
N GLY A 480 -2.04 4.54 23.38
CA GLY A 480 -2.63 4.71 24.70
C GLY A 480 -2.79 6.15 25.19
N LEU A 481 -2.46 7.16 24.38
CA LEU A 481 -2.57 8.57 24.80
C LEU A 481 -4.01 8.98 25.18
N LEU A 482 -5.00 8.39 24.53
CA LEU A 482 -6.41 8.64 24.81
C LEU A 482 -6.94 7.81 25.98
N ASP A 483 -6.23 6.76 26.37
CA ASP A 483 -6.71 5.76 27.34
C ASP A 483 -6.89 6.37 28.74
N SER A 484 -7.84 5.81 29.46
CA SER A 484 -7.95 5.92 30.90
C SER A 484 -7.84 4.53 31.52
N GLU A 485 -8.15 4.42 32.81
CA GLU A 485 -8.34 3.12 33.42
C GLU A 485 -9.48 2.39 32.69
N SER A 486 -10.71 2.88 32.79
CA SER A 486 -11.88 2.15 32.32
C SER A 486 -12.08 2.15 30.80
N VAL A 487 -11.42 3.05 30.06
CA VAL A 487 -11.61 3.23 28.61
C VAL A 487 -10.28 3.09 27.88
N LYS A 488 -10.23 2.18 26.90
CA LYS A 488 -9.08 1.97 26.01
C LYS A 488 -9.46 2.30 24.57
N PHE A 489 -8.52 2.79 23.78
CA PHE A 489 -8.73 3.12 22.37
C PHE A 489 -7.90 2.22 21.47
N ILE A 490 -8.54 1.74 20.40
CA ILE A 490 -7.88 0.95 19.36
C ILE A 490 -8.19 1.49 17.97
N GLY A 491 -7.41 1.06 16.97
CA GLY A 491 -7.58 1.43 15.57
C GLY A 491 -6.26 1.84 14.91
N SER A 492 -6.25 2.00 13.59
CA SER A 492 -5.01 2.24 12.83
C SER A 492 -4.48 3.69 12.91
N TRP A 493 -5.10 4.53 13.74
CA TRP A 493 -4.84 5.97 13.81
C TRP A 493 -3.45 6.35 14.35
N PHE A 494 -2.85 5.55 15.25
CA PHE A 494 -1.52 5.82 15.83
C PHE A 494 -0.33 5.38 14.94
N GLY A 495 -0.58 4.95 13.69
CA GLY A 495 0.46 4.54 12.74
C GLY A 495 0.29 5.17 11.36
N LEU A 496 0.54 4.39 10.29
CA LEU A 496 0.29 4.80 8.90
C LEU A 496 -1.13 4.45 8.41
N GLY A 497 -2.02 4.03 9.31
CA GLY A 497 -3.37 3.64 8.90
C GLY A 497 -3.43 2.26 8.25
N THR A 498 -2.42 1.43 8.45
CA THR A 498 -2.33 0.10 7.82
C THR A 498 -3.12 -0.96 8.58
N LEU A 499 -3.33 -2.10 7.93
CA LEU A 499 -3.90 -3.30 8.56
C LEU A 499 -3.05 -3.80 9.75
N GLU A 500 -1.72 -3.69 9.62
CA GLU A 500 -0.79 -4.04 10.69
C GLU A 500 -0.95 -3.13 11.91
N ASP A 501 -1.10 -1.82 11.70
CA ASP A 501 -1.34 -0.87 12.79
C ASP A 501 -2.65 -1.21 13.52
N GLY A 502 -3.71 -1.52 12.77
CA GLY A 502 -4.99 -1.95 13.35
C GLY A 502 -4.89 -3.27 14.12
N CYS A 503 -4.22 -4.28 13.54
CA CYS A 503 -4.01 -5.58 14.18
C CYS A 503 -3.20 -5.44 15.48
N TYR A 504 -2.05 -4.77 15.42
CA TYR A 504 -1.23 -4.50 16.61
C TYR A 504 -2.02 -3.76 17.68
N SER A 505 -2.80 -2.75 17.32
CA SER A 505 -3.62 -1.98 18.26
C SER A 505 -4.52 -2.86 19.12
N GLY A 506 -5.28 -3.73 18.45
CA GLY A 506 -6.23 -4.61 19.12
C GLY A 506 -5.54 -5.62 20.02
N LEU A 507 -4.47 -6.25 19.50
CA LEU A 507 -3.69 -7.24 20.24
C LEU A 507 -2.94 -6.62 21.43
N SER A 508 -2.36 -5.43 21.26
CA SER A 508 -1.63 -4.70 22.30
C SER A 508 -2.53 -4.39 23.49
N LYS A 509 -3.76 -3.89 23.25
CA LYS A 509 -4.72 -3.63 24.32
C LYS A 509 -5.27 -4.90 24.96
N ALA A 510 -5.42 -5.98 24.21
CA ALA A 510 -5.74 -7.27 24.79
C ALA A 510 -4.63 -7.75 25.76
N VAL A 511 -3.36 -7.65 25.36
CA VAL A 511 -2.20 -8.00 26.20
C VAL A 511 -2.13 -7.11 27.44
N GLU A 512 -2.32 -5.80 27.30
CA GLU A 512 -2.36 -4.85 28.42
C GLU A 512 -3.43 -5.25 29.47
N LEU A 513 -4.57 -5.76 29.01
CA LEU A 513 -5.66 -6.20 29.88
C LEU A 513 -5.46 -7.61 30.45
N GLY A 514 -4.49 -8.39 29.96
CA GLY A 514 -4.12 -9.68 30.53
C GLY A 514 -4.21 -10.88 29.58
N ALA A 515 -4.40 -10.66 28.28
CA ALA A 515 -4.34 -11.74 27.30
C ALA A 515 -2.90 -12.24 27.11
N ASN A 516 -2.69 -13.55 27.25
CA ASN A 516 -1.38 -14.18 27.05
C ASN A 516 -1.25 -14.78 25.64
N LEU A 517 -0.87 -13.94 24.68
CA LEU A 517 -0.76 -14.35 23.28
C LEU A 517 0.31 -15.43 23.07
N PRO A 518 0.13 -16.34 22.09
CA PRO A 518 1.09 -17.40 21.81
C PRO A 518 2.30 -16.93 20.98
N PHE A 519 2.43 -15.62 20.77
CA PHE A 519 3.54 -14.97 20.07
C PHE A 519 3.79 -13.58 20.62
N GLU A 520 5.02 -13.10 20.48
CA GLU A 520 5.38 -11.74 20.87
C GLU A 520 4.88 -10.71 19.84
N LEU A 521 4.39 -9.58 20.34
CA LEU A 521 3.97 -8.46 19.49
C LEU A 521 5.18 -7.65 19.00
N ALA A 522 5.24 -7.43 17.70
CA ALA A 522 6.16 -6.49 17.09
C ALA A 522 5.54 -5.08 17.11
N LYS A 523 5.96 -4.22 18.04
CA LYS A 523 5.47 -2.84 18.09
C LYS A 523 5.73 -2.09 16.77
N PRO A 524 4.71 -1.50 16.12
CA PRO A 524 4.89 -0.54 15.05
C PRO A 524 5.72 0.61 15.58
N GLN A 525 6.85 0.84 14.93
CA GLN A 525 7.72 1.95 15.24
C GLN A 525 8.02 2.69 13.95
N LEU A 526 8.34 3.99 14.06
CA LEU A 526 9.18 4.64 13.06
C LEU A 526 10.34 3.70 12.81
N LEU A 527 10.53 3.27 11.57
CA LEU A 527 11.40 2.15 11.28
C LEU A 527 12.86 2.51 11.57
N GLY A 528 13.32 2.40 12.82
CA GLY A 528 14.70 2.42 13.26
C GLY A 528 15.46 1.24 12.68
N GLY A 529 16.69 1.45 12.21
CA GLY A 529 17.52 0.39 11.66
C GLY A 529 17.70 -0.78 12.65
N SER A 530 17.32 -1.98 12.21
CA SER A 530 17.78 -3.24 12.83
C SER A 530 18.02 -4.34 11.79
N LYS A 531 17.35 -4.31 10.64
CA LYS A 531 17.83 -5.04 9.45
C LYS A 531 18.44 -4.03 8.50
N SER A 532 19.77 -3.96 8.51
CA SER A 532 20.54 -3.26 7.51
C SER A 532 19.96 -3.57 6.13
N VAL A 533 19.63 -2.54 5.35
CA VAL A 533 19.72 -2.71 3.90
C VAL A 533 21.15 -3.15 3.69
N ASN A 534 21.37 -4.41 3.30
CA ASN A 534 22.71 -4.96 3.18
C ASN A 534 23.53 -3.92 2.37
N PRO A 535 24.64 -3.38 2.90
CA PRO A 535 25.37 -2.33 2.20
C PRO A 535 25.88 -2.81 0.83
N ILE A 536 26.04 -4.13 0.65
CA ILE A 536 26.30 -4.77 -0.64
C ILE A 536 25.09 -4.62 -1.57
N PHE A 537 23.87 -4.75 -1.06
CA PHE A 537 22.62 -4.60 -1.81
C PHE A 537 22.34 -3.15 -2.21
N ALA A 538 22.59 -2.18 -1.33
CA ALA A 538 22.50 -0.76 -1.67
C ALA A 538 23.55 -0.35 -2.72
N LYS A 539 24.78 -0.87 -2.59
CA LYS A 539 25.85 -0.70 -3.60
C LYS A 539 25.51 -1.40 -4.91
N ALA A 540 25.00 -2.62 -4.88
CA ALA A 540 24.57 -3.36 -6.07
C ALA A 540 23.39 -2.67 -6.75
N PHE A 541 22.48 -2.08 -5.99
CA PHE A 541 21.36 -1.30 -6.51
C PHE A 541 21.83 -0.01 -7.20
N ALA A 542 22.72 0.74 -6.56
CA ALA A 542 23.33 1.92 -7.17
C ALA A 542 24.13 1.55 -8.43
N VAL A 543 24.95 0.50 -8.38
CA VAL A 543 25.69 -0.01 -9.56
C VAL A 543 24.73 -0.46 -10.65
N TYR A 544 23.62 -1.09 -10.28
CA TYR A 544 22.61 -1.50 -11.25
C TYR A 544 21.95 -0.29 -11.92
N ILE A 545 21.42 0.67 -11.15
CA ILE A 545 20.75 1.86 -11.69
C ILE A 545 21.69 2.76 -12.49
N PHE A 546 22.92 2.96 -12.02
CA PHE A 546 23.81 3.97 -12.56
C PHE A 546 24.85 3.45 -13.55
N ILE A 547 25.07 2.13 -13.64
CA ILE A 547 26.09 1.53 -14.51
C ILE A 547 25.48 0.42 -15.37
N VAL A 548 24.91 -0.61 -14.75
CA VAL A 548 24.40 -1.78 -15.50
C VAL A 548 23.19 -1.39 -16.35
N PHE A 549 22.30 -0.56 -15.83
CA PHE A 549 21.07 -0.15 -16.50
C PHE A 549 21.35 0.70 -17.76
N PRO A 550 22.17 1.76 -17.72
CA PRO A 550 22.57 2.49 -18.94
C PRO A 550 23.22 1.58 -19.99
N ILE A 551 24.04 0.62 -19.55
CA ILE A 551 24.68 -0.35 -20.45
C ILE A 551 23.63 -1.27 -21.08
N LEU A 552 22.68 -1.80 -20.31
CA LEU A 552 21.57 -2.62 -20.82
C LEU A 552 20.69 -1.82 -21.79
N GLU A 553 20.43 -0.55 -21.50
CA GLU A 553 19.67 0.36 -22.37
C GLU A 553 20.41 0.62 -23.69
N ILE A 554 21.73 0.78 -23.64
CA ILE A 554 22.60 0.87 -24.82
C ILE A 554 22.58 -0.46 -25.60
N ILE A 555 22.65 -1.61 -24.92
CA ILE A 555 22.59 -2.94 -25.54
C ILE A 555 21.22 -3.19 -26.17
N ASP A 556 20.11 -2.80 -25.55
CA ASP A 556 18.78 -2.98 -26.12
C ASP A 556 18.57 -2.05 -27.31
N LYS A 557 19.04 -0.80 -27.23
CA LYS A 557 19.08 0.11 -28.39
C LYS A 557 19.95 -0.45 -29.50
N LEU A 558 21.11 -1.03 -29.17
CA LEU A 558 21.99 -1.69 -30.14
C LEU A 558 21.34 -2.96 -30.72
N LYS A 559 20.64 -3.77 -29.92
CA LYS A 559 19.88 -4.93 -30.41
C LYS A 559 18.77 -4.50 -31.34
N TYR A 560 18.05 -3.43 -31.01
CA TYR A 560 17.02 -2.89 -31.88
C TYR A 560 17.62 -2.38 -33.18
N VAL A 561 18.75 -1.67 -33.12
CA VAL A 561 19.52 -1.23 -34.29
C VAL A 561 20.04 -2.43 -35.10
N ILE A 562 20.53 -3.49 -34.46
CA ILE A 562 21.03 -4.71 -35.10
C ILE A 562 19.89 -5.51 -35.73
N ILE A 563 18.75 -5.66 -35.06
CA ILE A 563 17.58 -6.36 -35.59
C ILE A 563 16.98 -5.58 -36.75
N VAL A 564 16.87 -4.24 -36.63
CA VAL A 564 16.45 -3.38 -37.74
C VAL A 564 17.45 -3.45 -38.89
N ALA A 565 18.75 -3.51 -38.60
CA ALA A 565 19.79 -3.68 -39.63
C ALA A 565 19.76 -5.07 -40.29
N ILE A 566 19.46 -6.15 -39.54
CA ILE A 566 19.30 -7.51 -40.08
C ILE A 566 18.02 -7.59 -40.93
N ILE A 567 16.92 -7.00 -40.47
CA ILE A 567 15.65 -6.95 -41.22
C ILE A 567 15.77 -6.06 -42.46
N ALA A 568 16.60 -5.01 -42.42
CA ALA A 568 16.89 -4.17 -43.59
C ALA A 568 17.91 -4.81 -44.55
N ALA A 569 18.65 -5.83 -44.10
CA ALA A 569 19.64 -6.56 -44.91
C ALA A 569 19.11 -7.88 -45.50
N LEU A 570 18.02 -8.42 -44.94
CA LEU A 570 17.18 -9.48 -45.52
C LEU A 570 16.18 -8.87 -46.50
#